data_AF-A0A4Q3C2Z3-F1
#
_entry.id   AF-A0A4Q3C2Z3-F1
#
_cell.length_a   1.000
_cell.length_b   1.000
_cell.length_c   1.000
_cell.angle_alpha   90.00
_cell.angle_beta   90.00
_cell.angle_gamma   90.00
#
_symmetry.space_group_name_H-M   'P 1'
#
loop_
_entity.id
_entity.type
_entity.pdbx_description
1 polymer ?
#
loop_
_entity_poly.entity_id
_entity_poly.type
_entity_poly.pdbx_seq_one_letter_code
_entity_poly.pdbx_strand_id
1 'polypeptide(L)'
;VERYMACATSAMREAYNGQEVADIIEREADIKIDIIDGKKEAAIIASTDLHEFIKPDQTYLFVDVGGGSTEFSLFAKGMIVASKSFKNGTVRLLNNMVNDIVWVEIEKWIKAVTEPYENVNLIGSGGNINKLFKLSGKKQDKPLSYFYVQAQYQSLSAMSYEQRIADLGLNPDRADVIIYAARIYLNAMRWSGARNIYVPKIGLSDGIVKAMYYGAV
;
A
#
# COMPACT_ATOMS: atom_id res chain seq x y z
N VAL A 1 25.19 -6.54 10.70
CA VAL A 1 23.92 -5.90 11.11
C VAL A 1 23.90 -5.92 12.63
N GLU A 2 23.87 -4.78 13.32
CA GLU A 2 23.93 -4.72 14.79
C GLU A 2 22.54 -4.80 15.45
N ARG A 3 21.50 -4.37 14.73
CA ARG A 3 20.09 -4.47 15.14
C ARG A 3 19.24 -4.80 13.92
N TYR A 4 18.25 -5.65 14.09
CA TYR A 4 17.25 -5.96 13.07
C TYR A 4 15.88 -6.15 13.72
N MET A 5 14.84 -6.07 12.90
CA MET A 5 13.48 -6.44 13.27
C MET A 5 12.84 -7.09 12.05
N ALA A 6 12.22 -8.26 12.25
CA ALA A 6 11.50 -8.98 11.21
C ALA A 6 10.03 -9.11 11.63
N CYS A 7 9.12 -8.78 10.71
CA CYS A 7 7.69 -8.89 10.93
C CYS A 7 7.02 -9.62 9.78
N ALA A 8 5.94 -10.32 10.11
CA ALA A 8 5.02 -10.88 9.13
C ALA A 8 3.60 -10.36 9.36
N THR A 9 2.84 -10.19 8.28
CA THR A 9 1.53 -9.51 8.32
C THR A 9 0.41 -10.45 7.84
N SER A 10 -0.54 -9.96 7.04
CA SER A 10 -1.79 -10.65 6.68
C SER A 10 -1.62 -12.13 6.31
N ALA A 11 -0.63 -12.48 5.47
CA ALA A 11 -0.47 -13.86 5.01
C ALA A 11 -0.16 -14.85 6.15
N MET A 12 0.85 -14.56 6.99
CA MET A 12 1.19 -15.43 8.12
C MET A 12 0.20 -15.32 9.27
N ARG A 13 -0.39 -14.14 9.48
CA ARG A 13 -1.43 -13.92 10.50
C ARG A 13 -2.70 -14.74 10.24
N GLU A 14 -3.05 -14.94 8.96
CA GLU A 14 -4.24 -15.69 8.56
C GLU A 14 -3.96 -17.18 8.32
N ALA A 15 -2.70 -17.57 8.14
CA ALA A 15 -2.32 -18.96 7.95
C ALA A 15 -2.53 -19.75 9.26
N TYR A 16 -3.21 -20.90 9.17
CA TYR A 16 -3.44 -21.78 10.33
C TYR A 16 -2.14 -22.28 10.96
N ASN A 17 -1.06 -22.33 10.16
CA ASN A 17 0.28 -22.73 10.55
C ASN A 17 1.28 -21.57 10.52
N GLY A 18 0.81 -20.31 10.59
CA GLY A 18 1.70 -19.14 10.54
C GLY A 18 2.78 -19.15 11.61
N GLN A 19 2.43 -19.51 12.85
CA GLN A 19 3.40 -19.61 13.94
C GLN A 19 4.43 -20.73 13.70
N GLU A 20 4.00 -21.89 13.23
CA GLU A 20 4.90 -23.01 12.91
C GLU A 20 5.95 -22.59 11.87
N VAL A 21 5.55 -21.84 10.83
CA VAL A 21 6.48 -21.29 9.84
C VAL A 21 7.45 -20.30 10.47
N ALA A 22 6.99 -19.43 11.39
CA ALA A 22 7.86 -18.50 12.10
C ALA A 22 8.90 -19.24 12.97
N ASP A 23 8.47 -20.29 13.68
CA ASP A 23 9.33 -21.10 14.55
C ASP A 23 10.39 -21.86 13.74
N ILE A 24 10.03 -22.38 12.56
CA ILE A 24 10.98 -22.98 11.62
C ILE A 24 12.03 -21.95 11.17
N ILE A 25 11.60 -20.72 10.82
CA ILE A 25 12.53 -19.68 10.38
C ILE A 25 13.46 -19.24 11.52
N GLU A 26 12.97 -19.12 12.75
CA GLU A 26 13.81 -18.83 13.91
C GLU A 26 14.86 -19.93 14.13
N ARG A 27 14.46 -21.22 14.02
CA ARG A 27 15.38 -22.34 14.21
C ARG A 27 16.44 -22.48 13.11
N GLU A 28 16.05 -22.33 11.84
CA GLU A 28 16.94 -22.57 10.71
C GLU A 28 17.79 -21.35 10.32
N ALA A 29 17.31 -20.13 10.61
CA ALA A 29 17.95 -18.90 10.17
C ALA A 29 18.32 -17.94 11.31
N ASP A 30 17.98 -18.24 12.56
CA ASP A 30 18.15 -17.33 13.73
C ASP A 30 17.47 -15.96 13.51
N ILE A 31 16.33 -15.99 12.80
CA ILE A 31 15.51 -14.80 12.52
C ILE A 31 14.18 -14.95 13.24
N LYS A 32 14.02 -14.21 14.34
CA LYS A 32 12.75 -14.13 15.04
C LYS A 32 11.75 -13.25 14.28
N ILE A 33 10.67 -13.85 13.79
CA ILE A 33 9.58 -13.15 13.09
C ILE A 33 8.46 -12.82 14.07
N ASP A 34 8.15 -11.53 14.21
CA ASP A 34 6.95 -11.08 14.92
C ASP A 34 5.74 -11.04 13.98
N ILE A 35 4.76 -11.92 14.19
CA ILE A 35 3.50 -11.92 13.43
C ILE A 35 2.61 -10.84 14.01
N ILE A 36 2.57 -9.69 13.35
CA ILE A 36 1.86 -8.51 13.85
C ILE A 36 0.40 -8.48 13.40
N ASP A 37 -0.47 -8.00 14.29
CA ASP A 37 -1.85 -7.70 13.92
C ASP A 37 -1.94 -6.43 13.05
N GLY A 38 -3.09 -6.22 12.41
CA GLY A 38 -3.30 -5.06 11.55
C GLY A 38 -3.25 -3.72 12.29
N LYS A 39 -3.52 -3.69 13.61
CA LYS A 39 -3.45 -2.46 14.41
C LYS A 39 -2.00 -2.05 14.65
N LYS A 40 -1.14 -3.02 14.99
CA LYS A 40 0.30 -2.81 15.18
C LYS A 40 0.97 -2.45 13.86
N GLU A 41 0.62 -3.11 12.76
CA GLU A 41 1.07 -2.76 11.41
C GLU A 41 0.72 -1.30 11.07
N ALA A 42 -0.55 -0.91 11.24
CA ALA A 42 -1.01 0.46 11.01
C ALA A 42 -0.32 1.48 11.92
N ALA A 43 -0.08 1.16 13.19
CA ALA A 43 0.61 2.03 14.14
C ALA A 43 2.07 2.28 13.73
N ILE A 44 2.78 1.24 13.27
CA ILE A 44 4.15 1.38 12.78
C ILE A 44 4.19 2.24 11.51
N ILE A 45 3.26 2.04 10.58
CA ILE A 45 3.15 2.88 9.39
C ILE A 45 2.80 4.33 9.77
N ALA A 46 1.92 4.54 10.76
CA ALA A 46 1.57 5.88 11.25
C ALA A 46 2.73 6.60 11.95
N SER A 47 3.68 5.88 12.56
CA SER A 47 4.91 6.47 13.12
C SER A 47 5.91 6.97 12.07
N THR A 48 5.62 6.80 10.79
CA THR A 48 6.39 7.42 9.70
C THR A 48 6.08 8.92 9.59
N ASP A 49 6.70 9.62 8.64
CA ASP A 49 6.47 11.06 8.40
C ASP A 49 5.11 11.33 7.73
N LEU A 50 4.16 10.40 7.82
CA LEU A 50 2.81 10.59 7.28
C LEU A 50 2.20 11.88 7.86
N HIS A 51 2.36 12.13 9.16
CA HIS A 51 1.88 13.35 9.79
C HIS A 51 2.54 14.63 9.25
N GLU A 52 3.82 14.58 8.86
CA GLU A 52 4.52 15.73 8.26
C GLU A 52 4.05 15.97 6.81
N PHE A 53 3.60 14.90 6.14
CA PHE A 53 3.09 14.97 4.78
C PHE A 53 1.64 15.50 4.72
N ILE A 54 0.80 15.15 5.70
CA ILE A 54 -0.60 15.57 5.77
C ILE A 54 -0.69 17.04 6.15
N LYS A 55 -1.05 17.89 5.19
CA LYS A 55 -1.30 19.31 5.44
C LYS A 55 -2.72 19.56 5.97
N PRO A 56 -2.90 20.36 7.03
CA PRO A 56 -4.23 20.65 7.60
C PRO A 56 -5.22 21.33 6.64
N ASP A 57 -4.74 22.05 5.63
CA ASP A 57 -5.56 22.74 4.62
C ASP A 57 -5.97 21.86 3.44
N GLN A 58 -5.56 20.58 3.43
CA GLN A 58 -5.84 19.64 2.35
C GLN A 58 -6.60 18.42 2.85
N THR A 59 -7.30 17.77 1.91
CA THR A 59 -7.97 16.48 2.15
C THR A 59 -7.22 15.39 1.39
N TYR A 60 -6.90 14.30 2.09
CA TYR A 60 -6.16 13.18 1.50
C TYR A 60 -6.92 11.87 1.69
N LEU A 61 -7.04 11.09 0.63
CA LEU A 61 -7.35 9.67 0.73
C LEU A 61 -6.04 8.89 0.70
N PHE A 62 -5.62 8.40 1.86
CA PHE A 62 -4.49 7.47 1.99
C PHE A 62 -4.93 6.07 1.57
N VAL A 63 -4.12 5.43 0.73
CA VAL A 63 -4.35 4.09 0.19
C VAL A 63 -3.06 3.28 0.31
N ASP A 64 -3.08 2.27 1.17
CA ASP A 64 -1.97 1.32 1.32
C ASP A 64 -2.35 -0.02 0.69
N VAL A 65 -1.64 -0.41 -0.37
CA VAL A 65 -1.95 -1.62 -1.12
C VAL A 65 -0.98 -2.73 -0.73
N GLY A 66 -1.46 -3.64 0.10
CA GLY A 66 -0.78 -4.88 0.44
C GLY A 66 -1.12 -6.06 -0.48
N GLY A 67 -0.53 -7.22 -0.19
CA GLY A 67 -0.84 -8.47 -0.89
C GLY A 67 -2.19 -9.08 -0.49
N GLY A 68 -2.53 -8.99 0.80
CA GLY A 68 -3.77 -9.54 1.37
C GLY A 68 -4.93 -8.56 1.43
N SER A 69 -4.67 -7.29 1.69
CA SER A 69 -5.71 -6.26 1.87
C SER A 69 -5.30 -4.94 1.23
N THR A 70 -6.25 -4.00 1.23
CA THR A 70 -5.96 -2.59 0.98
C THR A 70 -6.63 -1.76 2.06
N GLU A 71 -5.84 -0.89 2.67
CA GLU A 71 -6.27 0.02 3.72
C GLU A 71 -6.55 1.39 3.11
N PHE A 72 -7.74 1.93 3.38
CA PHE A 72 -8.14 3.27 2.96
C PHE A 72 -8.38 4.14 4.18
N SER A 73 -7.78 5.32 4.23
CA SER A 73 -8.00 6.29 5.32
C SER A 73 -8.17 7.69 4.77
N LEU A 74 -9.29 8.33 5.11
CA LEU A 74 -9.54 9.73 4.76
C LEU A 74 -8.98 10.63 5.85
N PHE A 75 -8.13 11.57 5.45
CA PHE A 75 -7.61 12.63 6.28
C PHE A 75 -8.22 13.97 5.88
N ALA A 76 -8.72 14.73 6.85
CA ALA A 76 -9.11 16.12 6.67
C ALA A 76 -8.73 16.92 7.91
N LYS A 77 -8.31 18.18 7.74
CA LYS A 77 -7.84 19.04 8.84
C LYS A 77 -6.73 18.39 9.68
N GLY A 78 -5.87 17.60 9.04
CA GLY A 78 -4.77 16.90 9.72
C GLY A 78 -5.17 15.65 10.50
N MET A 79 -6.45 15.27 10.51
CA MET A 79 -6.96 14.15 11.31
C MET A 79 -7.60 13.06 10.44
N ILE A 80 -7.56 11.82 10.93
CA ILE A 80 -8.29 10.70 10.32
C ILE A 80 -9.79 10.91 10.58
N VAL A 81 -10.57 11.02 9.50
CA VAL A 81 -12.03 11.16 9.53
C VAL A 81 -12.72 9.81 9.39
N ALA A 82 -12.17 8.94 8.55
CA ALA A 82 -12.69 7.60 8.32
C ALA A 82 -11.55 6.66 7.92
N SER A 83 -11.63 5.40 8.31
CA SER A 83 -10.68 4.37 7.90
C SER A 83 -11.38 3.02 7.74
N LYS A 84 -11.00 2.26 6.70
CA LYS A 84 -11.51 0.91 6.46
C LYS A 84 -10.49 0.08 5.66
N SER A 85 -10.30 -1.17 6.07
CA SER A 85 -9.53 -2.16 5.32
C SER A 85 -10.49 -3.09 4.58
N PHE A 86 -10.13 -3.43 3.33
CA PHE A 86 -10.86 -4.37 2.49
C PHE A 86 -9.94 -5.51 2.06
N LYS A 87 -10.50 -6.72 1.93
CA LYS A 87 -9.76 -7.92 1.51
C LYS A 87 -9.57 -7.98 -0.01
N ASN A 88 -9.00 -6.92 -0.60
CA ASN A 88 -8.79 -6.75 -2.04
C ASN A 88 -7.30 -6.58 -2.42
N GLY A 89 -6.38 -7.09 -1.60
CA GLY A 89 -4.94 -6.99 -1.88
C GLY A 89 -4.51 -7.70 -3.16
N THR A 90 -3.30 -7.38 -3.63
CA THR A 90 -2.84 -7.80 -4.96
C THR A 90 -2.70 -9.31 -5.15
N VAL A 91 -2.27 -10.03 -4.11
CA VAL A 91 -2.11 -11.49 -4.16
C VAL A 91 -3.47 -12.18 -4.12
N ARG A 92 -4.44 -11.62 -3.38
CA ARG A 92 -5.83 -12.12 -3.43
C ARG A 92 -6.44 -11.94 -4.81
N LEU A 93 -6.22 -10.78 -5.42
CA LEU A 93 -6.70 -10.50 -6.77
C LEU A 93 -6.07 -11.43 -7.79
N LEU A 94 -4.76 -11.65 -7.71
CA LEU A 94 -4.04 -12.60 -8.56
C LEU A 94 -4.63 -14.02 -8.45
N ASN A 95 -4.98 -14.45 -7.24
CA ASN A 95 -5.56 -15.77 -6.98
C ASN A 95 -7.09 -15.83 -7.16
N ASN A 96 -7.73 -14.81 -7.77
CA ASN A 96 -9.18 -14.73 -7.96
C ASN A 96 -10.01 -14.89 -6.68
N MET A 97 -9.47 -14.46 -5.53
CA MET A 97 -10.10 -14.61 -4.21
C MET A 97 -10.98 -13.40 -3.82
N VAL A 98 -11.16 -12.44 -4.72
CA VAL A 98 -11.91 -11.20 -4.47
C VAL A 98 -13.18 -11.20 -5.29
N ASN A 99 -14.32 -11.23 -4.63
CA ASN A 99 -15.62 -11.15 -5.28
C ASN A 99 -15.89 -9.71 -5.77
N ASP A 100 -16.59 -9.57 -6.90
CA ASP A 100 -16.95 -8.27 -7.48
C ASP A 100 -17.71 -7.35 -6.52
N ILE A 101 -18.47 -7.91 -5.58
CA ILE A 101 -19.17 -7.13 -4.54
C ILE A 101 -18.19 -6.29 -3.71
N VAL A 102 -16.97 -6.77 -3.49
CA VAL A 102 -15.95 -6.04 -2.72
C VAL A 102 -15.57 -4.74 -3.43
N TRP A 103 -15.48 -4.74 -4.77
CA TRP A 103 -15.23 -3.52 -5.54
C TRP A 103 -16.36 -2.51 -5.42
N VAL A 104 -17.61 -2.99 -5.42
CA VAL A 104 -18.80 -2.13 -5.21
C VAL A 104 -18.80 -1.52 -3.82
N GLU A 105 -18.43 -2.30 -2.79
CA GLU A 105 -18.32 -1.81 -1.42
C GLU A 105 -17.21 -0.77 -1.25
N ILE A 106 -16.05 -0.99 -1.88
CA ILE A 106 -14.95 -0.01 -1.88
C ILE A 106 -15.39 1.28 -2.57
N GLU A 107 -15.99 1.19 -3.76
CA GLU A 107 -16.49 2.35 -4.49
C GLU A 107 -17.49 3.15 -3.66
N LYS A 108 -18.50 2.48 -3.10
CA LYS A 108 -19.53 3.11 -2.28
C LYS A 108 -18.93 3.78 -1.05
N TRP A 109 -17.99 3.11 -0.38
CA TRP A 109 -17.34 3.66 0.80
C TRP A 109 -16.49 4.89 0.44
N ILE A 110 -15.64 4.81 -0.59
CA ILE A 110 -14.80 5.93 -1.01
C ILE A 110 -15.67 7.13 -1.37
N LYS A 111 -16.67 6.95 -2.24
CA LYS A 111 -17.57 8.05 -2.65
C LYS A 111 -18.27 8.68 -1.45
N ALA A 112 -18.77 7.89 -0.51
CA ALA A 112 -19.48 8.39 0.66
C ALA A 112 -18.56 9.20 1.60
N VAL A 113 -17.33 8.74 1.84
CA VAL A 113 -16.42 9.47 2.73
C VAL A 113 -15.83 10.72 2.06
N THR A 114 -15.68 10.72 0.73
CA THR A 114 -15.12 11.86 -0.01
C THR A 114 -16.16 12.89 -0.46
N GLU A 115 -17.45 12.55 -0.52
CA GLU A 115 -18.54 13.44 -0.94
C GLU A 115 -18.49 14.85 -0.29
N PRO A 116 -18.19 15.00 1.02
CA PRO A 116 -18.17 16.32 1.65
C PRO A 116 -17.00 17.23 1.23
N TYR A 117 -16.08 16.77 0.38
CA TYR A 117 -14.81 17.44 0.09
C TYR A 117 -14.64 17.68 -1.42
N GLU A 118 -14.43 18.94 -1.81
CA GLU A 118 -14.29 19.30 -3.23
C GLU A 118 -12.93 18.90 -3.85
N ASN A 119 -11.86 18.90 -3.06
CA ASN A 119 -10.50 18.69 -3.54
C ASN A 119 -9.79 17.60 -2.72
N VAL A 120 -9.91 16.35 -3.17
CA VAL A 120 -9.21 15.20 -2.59
C VAL A 120 -7.92 14.93 -3.35
N ASN A 121 -6.83 14.75 -2.63
CA ASN A 121 -5.59 14.18 -3.17
C ASN A 121 -5.44 12.74 -2.70
N LEU A 122 -4.81 11.89 -3.51
CA LEU A 122 -4.48 10.54 -3.06
C LEU A 122 -3.07 10.51 -2.45
N ILE A 123 -2.86 9.66 -1.45
CA ILE A 123 -1.53 9.27 -0.98
C ILE A 123 -1.44 7.76 -1.14
N GLY A 124 -0.47 7.28 -1.92
CA GLY A 124 -0.21 5.86 -2.11
C GLY A 124 0.94 5.37 -1.25
N SER A 125 0.77 4.19 -0.65
CA SER A 125 1.80 3.49 0.13
C SER A 125 2.03 2.07 -0.37
N GLY A 126 3.27 1.59 -0.24
CA GLY A 126 3.62 0.21 -0.56
C GLY A 126 4.53 0.03 -1.77
N GLY A 127 5.05 -1.18 -1.91
CA GLY A 127 6.14 -1.49 -2.86
C GLY A 127 5.79 -1.25 -4.33
N ASN A 128 4.55 -1.54 -4.72
CA ASN A 128 4.10 -1.40 -6.12
C ASN A 128 4.00 0.06 -6.55
N ILE A 129 3.39 0.93 -5.73
CA ILE A 129 3.29 2.36 -6.07
C ILE A 129 4.65 3.06 -6.00
N ASN A 130 5.52 2.65 -5.07
CA ASN A 130 6.90 3.12 -5.02
C ASN A 130 7.67 2.79 -6.30
N LYS A 131 7.41 1.62 -6.92
CA LYS A 131 8.01 1.26 -8.21
C LYS A 131 7.44 2.12 -9.35
N LEU A 132 6.11 2.28 -9.44
CA LEU A 132 5.49 3.17 -10.44
C LEU A 132 6.02 4.60 -10.32
N PHE A 133 6.20 5.09 -9.10
CA PHE A 133 6.77 6.40 -8.86
C PHE A 133 8.22 6.51 -9.36
N LYS A 134 9.07 5.52 -9.06
CA LYS A 134 10.45 5.47 -9.56
C LYS A 134 10.51 5.49 -11.09
N LEU A 135 9.62 4.76 -11.75
CA LEU A 135 9.52 4.73 -13.22
C LEU A 135 9.13 6.10 -13.82
N SER A 136 8.50 6.98 -13.04
CA SER A 136 8.13 8.32 -13.52
C SER A 136 9.31 9.28 -13.64
N GLY A 137 10.45 8.99 -12.99
CA GLY A 137 11.60 9.88 -12.93
C GLY A 137 11.36 11.20 -12.18
N LYS A 138 10.20 11.39 -11.55
CA LYS A 138 9.86 12.61 -10.82
C LYS A 138 10.61 12.72 -9.49
N LYS A 139 10.79 13.96 -9.03
CA LYS A 139 11.26 14.26 -7.68
C LYS A 139 10.21 13.84 -6.66
N GLN A 140 10.67 13.41 -5.48
CA GLN A 140 9.86 12.82 -4.40
C GLN A 140 8.69 13.69 -3.90
N ASP A 141 8.79 15.02 -4.03
CA ASP A 141 7.77 16.00 -3.63
C ASP A 141 6.65 16.19 -4.67
N LYS A 142 6.81 15.63 -5.87
CA LYS A 142 5.85 15.82 -6.97
C LYS A 142 4.88 14.65 -7.08
N PRO A 143 3.59 14.90 -7.30
CA PRO A 143 2.62 13.84 -7.50
C PRO A 143 2.72 13.22 -8.91
N LEU A 144 2.17 12.01 -9.03
CA LEU A 144 1.76 11.43 -10.30
C LEU A 144 0.33 11.90 -10.60
N SER A 145 0.04 12.19 -11.87
CA SER A 145 -1.32 12.51 -12.30
C SER A 145 -2.14 11.24 -12.54
N TYR A 146 -3.46 11.35 -12.48
CA TYR A 146 -4.38 10.28 -12.88
C TYR A 146 -4.02 9.70 -14.26
N PHE A 147 -3.78 10.56 -15.24
CA PHE A 147 -3.41 10.15 -16.61
C PHE A 147 -2.10 9.36 -16.66
N TYR A 148 -1.11 9.73 -15.83
CA TYR A 148 0.14 8.96 -15.74
C TYR A 148 -0.13 7.56 -15.19
N VAL A 149 -0.87 7.46 -14.07
CA VAL A 149 -1.22 6.15 -13.48
C VAL A 149 -2.04 5.30 -14.46
N GLN A 150 -2.97 5.91 -15.19
CA GLN A 150 -3.77 5.24 -16.22
C GLN A 150 -2.90 4.71 -17.36
N ALA A 151 -1.97 5.53 -17.88
CA ALA A 151 -1.06 5.12 -18.94
C ALA A 151 -0.12 3.99 -18.48
N GLN A 152 0.38 4.05 -17.24
CA GLN A 152 1.17 2.97 -16.65
C GLN A 152 0.36 1.68 -16.51
N TYR A 153 -0.88 1.77 -16.04
CA TYR A 153 -1.78 0.61 -15.96
C TYR A 153 -1.97 -0.04 -17.34
N GLN A 154 -2.28 0.76 -18.37
CA GLN A 154 -2.44 0.26 -19.74
C GLN A 154 -1.15 -0.38 -20.29
N SER A 155 0.00 0.28 -20.09
CA SER A 155 1.29 -0.26 -20.53
C SER A 155 1.61 -1.58 -19.84
N LEU A 156 1.40 -1.67 -18.53
CA LEU A 156 1.64 -2.89 -17.76
C LEU A 156 0.71 -4.03 -18.19
N SER A 157 -0.55 -3.74 -18.46
CA SER A 157 -1.53 -4.72 -18.96
C SER A 157 -1.22 -5.24 -20.36
N ALA A 158 -0.46 -4.50 -21.16
CA ALA A 158 -0.05 -4.90 -22.50
C ALA A 158 1.26 -5.71 -22.52
N MET A 159 2.04 -5.71 -21.43
CA MET A 159 3.31 -6.42 -21.32
C MET A 159 3.11 -7.87 -20.87
N SER A 160 3.94 -8.78 -21.37
CA SER A 160 4.07 -10.13 -20.82
C SER A 160 4.69 -10.11 -19.42
N TYR A 161 4.64 -11.24 -18.72
CA TYR A 161 5.34 -11.40 -17.45
C TYR A 161 6.86 -11.17 -17.58
N GLU A 162 7.45 -11.77 -18.61
CA GLU A 162 8.88 -11.69 -18.91
C GLU A 162 9.29 -10.25 -19.26
N GLN A 163 8.48 -9.55 -20.06
CA GLN A 163 8.71 -8.15 -20.39
C GLN A 163 8.66 -7.26 -19.14
N ARG A 164 7.68 -7.50 -18.25
CA ARG A 164 7.59 -6.77 -16.96
C ARG A 164 8.84 -6.96 -16.11
N ILE A 165 9.45 -8.15 -16.11
CA ILE A 165 10.72 -8.39 -15.39
C ILE A 165 11.88 -7.70 -16.09
N ALA A 166 12.07 -7.96 -17.39
CA ALA A 166 13.23 -7.52 -18.15
C ALA A 166 13.26 -6.00 -18.35
N ASP A 167 12.14 -5.42 -18.81
CA ASP A 167 12.09 -4.03 -19.25
C ASP A 167 11.93 -3.07 -18.06
N LEU A 168 11.25 -3.52 -17.00
CA LEU A 168 10.99 -2.68 -15.81
C LEU A 168 11.89 -3.02 -14.63
N GLY A 169 12.71 -4.07 -14.70
CA GLY A 169 13.52 -4.54 -13.58
C GLY A 169 12.65 -4.86 -12.35
N LEU A 170 11.54 -5.58 -12.58
CA LEU A 170 10.68 -6.06 -11.51
C LEU A 170 11.21 -7.39 -10.98
N ASN A 171 11.14 -7.57 -9.66
CA ASN A 171 11.34 -8.89 -9.10
C ASN A 171 10.20 -9.83 -9.58
N PRO A 172 10.46 -11.13 -9.80
CA PRO A 172 9.47 -12.08 -10.26
C PRO A 172 8.17 -12.09 -9.45
N ASP A 173 8.28 -12.05 -8.12
CA ASP A 173 7.17 -11.97 -7.17
C ASP A 173 6.28 -10.72 -7.33
N ARG A 174 6.80 -9.66 -7.96
CA ARG A 174 6.11 -8.38 -8.17
C ARG A 174 5.55 -8.19 -9.57
N ALA A 175 6.10 -8.90 -10.55
CA ALA A 175 5.76 -8.69 -11.95
C ALA A 175 4.24 -8.88 -12.20
N ASP A 176 3.62 -9.88 -11.57
CA ASP A 176 2.18 -10.12 -11.70
C ASP A 176 1.29 -9.20 -10.86
N VAL A 177 1.73 -8.86 -9.66
CA VAL A 177 0.89 -8.11 -8.71
C VAL A 177 0.81 -6.61 -8.98
N ILE A 178 1.78 -6.04 -9.71
CA ILE A 178 1.83 -4.59 -9.97
C ILE A 178 0.63 -4.08 -10.79
N ILE A 179 0.08 -4.91 -11.69
CA ILE A 179 -1.12 -4.56 -12.48
C ILE A 179 -2.32 -4.36 -11.55
N TYR A 180 -2.50 -5.28 -10.60
CA TYR A 180 -3.60 -5.20 -9.62
C TYR A 180 -3.44 -3.99 -8.70
N ALA A 181 -2.21 -3.69 -8.25
CA ALA A 181 -1.96 -2.48 -7.47
C ALA A 181 -2.32 -1.21 -8.25
N ALA A 182 -1.83 -1.09 -9.50
CA ALA A 182 -2.13 0.04 -10.35
C ALA A 182 -3.64 0.22 -10.56
N ARG A 183 -4.40 -0.89 -10.74
CA ARG A 183 -5.86 -0.88 -10.83
C ARG A 183 -6.53 -0.35 -9.56
N ILE A 184 -6.08 -0.78 -8.38
CA ILE A 184 -6.62 -0.30 -7.10
C ILE A 184 -6.43 1.22 -6.96
N TYR A 185 -5.20 1.72 -7.21
CA TYR A 185 -4.93 3.16 -7.16
C TYR A 185 -5.75 3.94 -8.18
N LEU A 186 -5.82 3.46 -9.42
CA LEU A 186 -6.58 4.12 -10.48
C LEU A 186 -8.06 4.23 -10.12
N ASN A 187 -8.66 3.15 -9.61
CA ASN A 187 -10.04 3.15 -9.16
C ASN A 187 -10.24 4.08 -7.96
N ALA A 188 -9.35 4.06 -6.98
CA ALA A 188 -9.42 4.94 -5.81
C ALA A 188 -9.36 6.42 -6.23
N MET A 189 -8.46 6.78 -7.15
CA MET A 189 -8.40 8.14 -7.73
C MET A 189 -9.70 8.52 -8.43
N ARG A 190 -10.23 7.62 -9.26
CA ARG A 190 -11.49 7.85 -10.00
C ARG A 190 -12.67 8.06 -9.05
N TRP A 191 -12.80 7.22 -8.03
CA TRP A 191 -13.96 7.25 -7.12
C TRP A 191 -13.91 8.39 -6.11
N SER A 192 -12.71 8.81 -5.71
CA SER A 192 -12.50 9.97 -4.83
C SER A 192 -12.49 11.32 -5.57
N GLY A 193 -12.42 11.31 -6.90
CA GLY A 193 -12.21 12.51 -7.71
C GLY A 193 -10.77 13.04 -7.69
N ALA A 194 -9.83 12.31 -7.07
CA ALA A 194 -8.44 12.74 -6.95
C ALA A 194 -7.73 12.78 -8.31
N ARG A 195 -7.15 13.94 -8.64
CA ARG A 195 -6.37 14.14 -9.88
C ARG A 195 -4.90 13.78 -9.73
N ASN A 196 -4.43 13.77 -8.48
CA ASN A 196 -3.03 13.58 -8.12
C ASN A 196 -2.90 12.49 -7.06
N ILE A 197 -1.86 11.66 -7.19
CA ILE A 197 -1.39 10.74 -6.16
C ILE A 197 0.04 11.10 -5.75
N TYR A 198 0.22 11.34 -4.46
CA TYR A 198 1.53 11.50 -3.84
C TYR A 198 2.01 10.16 -3.33
N VAL A 199 3.33 9.92 -3.43
CA VAL A 199 3.93 8.64 -3.06
C VAL A 199 5.10 8.91 -2.12
N PRO A 200 4.86 9.41 -0.90
CA PRO A 200 5.93 9.58 0.08
C PRO A 200 6.55 8.22 0.43
N LYS A 201 7.79 8.22 0.92
CA LYS A 201 8.45 7.00 1.40
C LYS A 201 7.90 6.63 2.78
N ILE A 202 6.69 6.09 2.75
CA ILE A 202 5.98 5.58 3.91
C ILE A 202 5.61 4.13 3.64
N GLY A 203 5.78 3.31 4.66
CA GLY A 203 5.56 1.87 4.59
C GLY A 203 6.06 1.20 5.86
N LEU A 204 5.71 -0.08 6.03
CA LEU A 204 6.05 -0.84 7.23
C LEU A 204 7.56 -0.89 7.47
N SER A 205 8.37 -1.08 6.42
CA SER A 205 9.84 -1.10 6.54
C SER A 205 10.41 0.24 7.04
N ASP A 206 9.90 1.36 6.51
CA ASP A 206 10.34 2.69 6.94
C ASP A 206 9.91 2.98 8.38
N GLY A 207 8.70 2.55 8.76
CA GLY A 207 8.18 2.64 10.12
C GLY A 207 9.00 1.81 11.11
N ILE A 208 9.34 0.57 10.76
CA ILE A 208 10.19 -0.31 11.57
C ILE A 208 11.55 0.36 11.82
N VAL A 209 12.21 0.84 10.76
CA VAL A 209 13.53 1.49 10.89
C VAL A 209 13.46 2.69 11.84
N LYS A 210 12.43 3.52 11.73
CA LYS A 210 12.23 4.67 12.63
C LYS A 210 11.92 4.25 14.06
N ALA A 211 11.03 3.30 14.23
CA ALA A 211 10.63 2.86 15.56
C ALA A 211 11.83 2.21 16.29
N MET A 212 12.67 1.46 15.57
CA MET A 212 13.96 0.98 16.08
C MET A 212 14.96 2.10 16.38
N TYR A 213 15.01 3.16 15.57
CA TYR A 213 15.89 4.30 15.78
C TYR A 213 15.50 5.11 17.03
N TYR A 214 14.19 5.31 17.25
CA TYR A 214 13.65 6.07 18.39
C TYR A 214 13.41 5.22 19.65
N GLY A 215 13.62 3.90 19.61
CA GLY A 215 13.38 3.00 20.75
C GLY A 215 11.90 2.84 21.10
N ALA A 216 11.00 2.97 20.11
CA ALA A 216 9.56 2.86 20.26
C ALA A 216 9.03 1.42 20.09
N VAL A 217 9.91 0.44 19.88
CA VAL A 217 9.63 -1.00 19.83
C VAL A 217 10.71 -1.78 20.56
#